data_AF-A0A959M6W9-F1
#
_entry.id   AF-A0A959M6W9-F1
#
_cell.length_a   1.000
_cell.length_b   1.000
_cell.length_c   1.000
_cell.angle_alpha   90.00
_cell.angle_beta   90.00
_cell.angle_gamma   90.00
#
_symmetry.space_group_name_H-M   'P 1'
#
loop_
_entity.id
_entity.type
_entity.pdbx_description
1 polymer ?
#
loop_
_entity_poly.entity_id
_entity_poly.type
_entity_poly.pdbx_seq_one_letter_code
_entity_poly.pdbx_strand_id
1 'polypeptide(L)'
;MNETLLKSTTAVVKKNKTNTFTAGLEEYTGTWETAQVVHLLKRMLFGASAQHIAYFKQLTMQQAVDELLLPTAPPSNYPLNNYSVDGYTDPTGVPLWQTWIDTGIALADKDLNEKRINSFKTWW
;
A
#
# COMPACT_ATOMS: atom_id res chain seq x y z
N MET A 1 -17.83 18.36 -77.31
CA MET A 1 -17.27 17.63 -76.16
C MET A 1 -17.69 18.41 -74.94
N ASN A 2 -18.51 17.78 -74.10
CA ASN A 2 -19.40 18.44 -73.16
C ASN A 2 -18.90 18.09 -71.76
N GLU A 3 -18.55 19.08 -70.94
CA GLU A 3 -18.19 18.82 -69.54
C GLU A 3 -19.33 19.23 -68.61
N THR A 4 -19.99 18.21 -68.10
CA THR A 4 -21.05 18.29 -67.10
C THR A 4 -20.41 18.58 -65.73
N LEU A 5 -20.64 19.77 -65.18
CA LEU A 5 -20.22 20.15 -63.82
C LEU A 5 -21.07 19.43 -62.77
N LEU A 6 -20.54 18.36 -62.17
CA LEU A 6 -21.08 17.76 -60.94
C LEU A 6 -20.61 18.60 -59.74
N LYS A 7 -21.53 19.33 -59.09
CA LYS A 7 -21.27 19.98 -57.81
C LYS A 7 -21.36 18.94 -56.69
N SER A 8 -20.21 18.58 -56.12
CA SER A 8 -20.11 17.74 -54.93
C SER A 8 -20.50 18.54 -53.69
N THR A 9 -21.69 18.29 -53.15
CA THR A 9 -22.10 18.84 -51.85
C THR A 9 -21.37 18.08 -50.75
N THR A 10 -20.34 18.68 -50.16
CA THR A 10 -19.67 18.13 -48.98
C THR A 10 -20.57 18.28 -47.75
N ALA A 11 -21.06 17.17 -47.22
CA ALA A 11 -21.78 17.14 -45.95
C ALA A 11 -20.81 17.49 -44.81
N VAL A 12 -21.13 18.55 -44.05
CA VAL A 12 -20.37 18.93 -42.85
C VAL A 12 -20.70 17.93 -41.74
N VAL A 13 -19.78 17.01 -41.47
CA VAL A 13 -19.84 16.16 -40.28
C VAL A 13 -19.68 17.04 -39.05
N LYS A 14 -20.77 17.22 -38.29
CA LYS A 14 -20.70 17.85 -36.96
C LYS A 14 -19.93 16.92 -36.03
N LYS A 15 -18.68 17.27 -35.70
CA LYS A 15 -17.91 16.57 -34.67
C LYS A 15 -18.60 16.78 -33.32
N ASN A 16 -19.09 15.69 -32.72
CA ASN A 16 -19.53 15.71 -31.32
C ASN A 16 -18.30 15.94 -30.44
N LYS A 17 -18.18 17.13 -29.84
CA LYS A 17 -17.16 17.41 -28.82
C LYS A 17 -17.51 16.60 -27.57
N THR A 18 -16.80 15.50 -27.35
CA THR A 18 -16.70 14.91 -26.01
C THR A 18 -15.88 15.87 -25.17
N ASN A 19 -16.51 16.53 -24.20
CA ASN A 19 -15.81 17.35 -23.19
C ASN A 19 -15.01 16.43 -22.25
N THR A 20 -13.87 15.93 -22.70
CA THR A 20 -12.88 15.35 -21.79
C THR A 20 -12.18 16.50 -21.08
N PHE A 21 -12.43 16.66 -19.78
CA PHE A 21 -11.66 17.59 -18.96
C PHE A 21 -10.28 16.99 -18.69
N THR A 22 -9.31 17.30 -19.55
CA THR A 22 -7.89 16.92 -19.36
C THR A 22 -7.11 17.90 -18.49
N ALA A 23 -7.70 19.07 -18.18
CA ALA A 23 -7.06 20.04 -17.31
C ALA A 23 -6.86 19.46 -15.89
N GLY A 24 -5.62 19.49 -15.41
CA GLY A 24 -5.25 19.00 -14.08
C GLY A 24 -4.87 17.52 -13.99
N LEU A 25 -4.76 16.82 -15.12
CA LEU A 25 -4.19 15.47 -15.20
C LEU A 25 -2.68 15.47 -15.50
N GLU A 26 -2.08 16.66 -15.65
CA GLU A 26 -0.65 16.80 -15.86
C GLU A 26 0.12 16.42 -14.60
N GLU A 27 1.28 15.81 -14.80
CA GLU A 27 2.16 15.43 -13.70
C GLU A 27 2.61 16.68 -12.92
N TYR A 28 2.72 16.52 -11.60
CA TYR A 28 3.13 17.62 -10.74
C TYR A 28 4.60 17.98 -10.99
N THR A 29 4.84 19.22 -11.44
CA THR A 29 6.19 19.78 -11.73
C THR A 29 6.59 20.90 -10.77
N GLY A 30 5.82 21.11 -9.70
CA GLY A 30 6.09 22.16 -8.71
C GLY A 30 7.25 21.82 -7.77
N THR A 31 7.65 22.81 -6.97
CA THR A 31 8.73 22.63 -5.98
C THR A 31 8.29 21.70 -4.85
N TRP A 32 9.14 20.71 -4.54
CA TRP A 32 8.92 19.78 -3.44
C TRP A 32 9.58 20.29 -2.15
N GLU A 33 8.85 21.15 -1.42
CA GLU A 33 9.33 21.77 -0.19
C GLU A 33 8.46 21.41 1.02
N THR A 34 8.86 21.90 2.19
CA THR A 34 8.22 21.60 3.48
C THR A 34 6.69 21.77 3.46
N ALA A 35 6.17 22.78 2.76
CA ALA A 35 4.73 23.03 2.69
C ALA A 35 3.99 21.91 1.95
N GLN A 36 4.56 21.40 0.85
CA GLN A 36 3.99 20.32 0.05
C GLN A 36 4.05 18.99 0.81
N VAL A 37 5.18 18.70 1.47
CA VAL A 37 5.33 17.52 2.33
C VAL A 37 4.29 17.55 3.46
N VAL A 38 4.17 18.67 4.17
CA VAL A 38 3.18 18.82 5.26
C VAL A 38 1.75 18.68 4.73
N HIS A 39 1.45 19.23 3.56
CA HIS A 39 0.13 19.07 2.95
C HIS A 39 -0.19 17.61 2.66
N LEU A 40 0.73 16.88 2.00
CA LEU A 40 0.57 15.47 1.68
C LEU A 40 0.35 14.64 2.94
N LEU A 41 1.22 14.77 3.94
CA LEU A 41 1.15 13.95 5.15
C LEU A 41 -0.11 14.23 5.98
N LYS A 42 -0.61 15.47 6.01
CA LYS A 42 -1.90 15.79 6.66
C LYS A 42 -3.12 15.18 5.96
N ARG A 43 -3.01 14.90 4.66
CA ARG A 43 -4.08 14.28 3.87
C ARG A 43 -4.05 12.77 3.94
N MET A 44 -2.86 12.19 4.03
CA MET A 44 -2.65 10.74 3.96
C MET A 44 -2.55 10.06 5.33
N LEU A 45 -2.03 10.76 6.34
CA LEU A 45 -1.77 10.20 7.66
C LEU A 45 -2.56 10.93 8.75
N PHE A 46 -2.80 10.23 9.86
CA PHE A 46 -3.38 10.82 11.07
C PHE A 46 -2.31 11.60 11.86
N GLY A 47 -1.90 12.73 11.29
CA GLY A 47 -0.86 13.59 11.87
C GLY A 47 0.55 13.18 11.45
N ALA A 48 1.38 14.18 11.16
CA ALA A 48 2.78 14.01 10.77
C ALA A 48 3.68 14.53 11.90
N SER A 49 4.58 13.67 12.40
CA SER A 49 5.63 14.12 13.32
C SER A 49 6.66 14.97 12.57
N ALA A 50 7.42 15.79 13.30
CA ALA A 50 8.53 16.55 12.70
C ALA A 50 9.57 15.63 12.04
N GLN A 51 9.76 14.42 12.58
CA GLN A 51 10.66 13.41 12.01
C GLN A 51 10.14 12.89 10.66
N HIS A 52 8.83 12.63 10.54
CA HIS A 52 8.24 12.23 9.25
C HIS A 52 8.40 13.33 8.20
N ILE A 53 8.16 14.59 8.56
CA ILE A 53 8.36 15.72 7.63
C ILE A 53 9.81 15.79 7.17
N ALA A 54 10.77 15.63 8.08
CA ALA A 54 12.20 15.63 7.75
C ALA A 54 12.58 14.47 6.83
N TYR A 55 12.01 13.28 7.06
CA TYR A 55 12.20 12.09 6.23
C TYR A 55 11.65 12.27 4.81
N PHE A 56 10.36 12.61 4.68
CA PHE A 56 9.70 12.78 3.38
C PHE A 56 10.24 13.98 2.58
N LYS A 57 10.90 14.94 3.23
CA LYS A 57 11.62 16.03 2.55
C LYS A 57 12.89 15.55 1.83
N GLN A 58 13.47 14.42 2.24
CA GLN A 58 14.63 13.82 1.58
C GLN A 58 14.25 13.01 0.33
N LEU A 59 12.96 12.67 0.19
CA LEU A 59 12.41 11.93 -0.94
C LEU A 59 11.93 12.88 -2.04
N THR A 60 11.84 12.37 -3.27
CA THR A 60 11.09 13.05 -4.33
C THR A 60 9.59 12.94 -4.08
N MET A 61 8.79 13.82 -4.70
CA MET A 61 7.33 13.77 -4.62
C MET A 61 6.78 12.38 -4.99
N GLN A 62 7.29 11.80 -6.08
CA GLN A 62 6.87 10.49 -6.55
C GLN A 62 7.21 9.38 -5.54
N GLN A 63 8.44 9.36 -5.01
CA GLN A 63 8.86 8.39 -4.00
C GLN A 63 8.00 8.47 -2.74
N ALA A 64 7.68 9.68 -2.28
CA ALA A 64 6.81 9.89 -1.13
C ALA A 64 5.40 9.33 -1.37
N VAL A 65 4.82 9.56 -2.55
CA VAL A 65 3.50 9.04 -2.92
C VAL A 65 3.53 7.53 -3.04
N ASP A 66 4.51 6.98 -3.73
CA ASP A 66 4.67 5.53 -3.90
C ASP A 66 4.74 4.84 -2.53
N GLU A 67 5.55 5.37 -1.61
CA GLU A 67 5.69 4.81 -0.26
C GLU A 67 4.40 4.87 0.55
N LEU A 68 3.66 5.99 0.50
CA LEU A 68 2.40 6.15 1.22
C LEU A 68 1.27 5.28 0.66
N LEU A 69 1.34 4.95 -0.64
CA LEU A 69 0.34 4.13 -1.33
C LEU A 69 0.73 2.66 -1.42
N LEU A 70 1.92 2.28 -0.93
CA LEU A 70 2.30 0.87 -0.84
C LEU A 70 1.25 0.14 0.02
N PRO A 71 0.60 -0.90 -0.52
CA PRO A 71 -0.34 -1.68 0.26
C PRO A 71 0.39 -2.24 1.48
N THR A 72 -0.22 -2.09 2.66
CA THR A 72 0.27 -2.75 3.87
C THR A 72 0.45 -4.23 3.55
N ALA A 73 1.61 -4.79 3.92
CA ALA A 73 1.84 -6.21 3.76
C ALA A 73 0.64 -6.96 4.34
N PRO A 74 0.11 -7.97 3.62
CA PRO A 74 -0.99 -8.75 4.15
C PRO A 74 -0.61 -9.26 5.54
N PRO A 75 -1.57 -9.36 6.47
CA PRO A 75 -1.30 -10.01 7.75
C PRO A 75 -0.67 -11.37 7.48
N SER A 76 0.18 -11.83 8.41
CA SER A 76 0.75 -13.19 8.31
C SER A 76 -0.37 -14.18 7.98
N ASN A 77 -0.09 -15.18 7.14
CA ASN A 77 -1.04 -16.27 6.90
C ASN A 77 -0.94 -17.35 8.00
N TYR A 78 0.09 -17.27 8.84
CA TYR A 78 0.40 -18.27 9.86
C TYR A 78 0.26 -17.71 11.27
N PRO A 79 -0.22 -18.53 12.22
CA PRO A 79 -0.33 -18.14 13.62
C PRO A 79 1.02 -17.71 14.16
N LEU A 80 1.00 -16.61 14.92
CA LEU A 80 2.20 -16.06 15.55
C LEU A 80 2.28 -16.52 17.01
N ASN A 81 3.51 -16.75 17.47
CA ASN A 81 3.79 -17.00 18.88
C ASN A 81 3.36 -15.80 19.72
N ASN A 82 2.35 -16.01 20.55
CA ASN A 82 1.82 -15.03 21.51
C ASN A 82 1.92 -15.52 22.97
N TYR A 83 2.62 -16.63 23.20
CA TYR A 83 2.69 -17.31 24.50
C TYR A 83 4.08 -17.24 25.15
N SER A 84 5.09 -16.75 24.44
CA SER A 84 6.41 -16.45 25.02
C SER A 84 6.40 -15.15 25.82
N VAL A 85 5.57 -15.13 26.87
CA VAL A 85 5.30 -14.01 27.78
C VAL A 85 5.47 -14.47 29.23
N ASP A 86 5.55 -13.53 30.18
CA ASP A 86 5.63 -13.82 31.62
C ASP A 86 6.75 -14.81 32.03
N GLY A 87 7.89 -14.74 31.33
CA GLY A 87 9.05 -15.59 31.60
C GLY A 87 8.99 -16.99 30.98
N TYR A 88 7.93 -17.33 30.24
CA TYR A 88 7.90 -18.52 29.42
C TYR A 88 8.61 -18.25 28.08
N THR A 89 9.44 -19.20 27.64
CA THR A 89 10.15 -19.17 26.35
C THR A 89 9.86 -20.47 25.61
N ASP A 90 9.54 -20.38 24.31
CA ASP A 90 9.39 -21.58 23.47
C ASP A 90 10.70 -22.39 23.49
N PRO A 91 10.69 -23.67 23.95
CA PRO A 91 11.89 -24.50 24.01
C PRO A 91 12.44 -24.89 22.63
N THR A 92 11.68 -24.72 21.54
CA THR A 92 12.18 -24.85 20.16
C THR A 92 12.82 -23.56 19.64
N GLY A 93 12.86 -22.51 20.45
CA GLY A 93 13.56 -21.25 20.14
C GLY A 93 12.78 -20.28 19.23
N VAL A 94 11.46 -20.46 19.05
CA VAL A 94 10.63 -19.51 18.29
C VAL A 94 10.46 -18.22 19.09
N PRO A 95 10.94 -17.06 18.61
CA PRO A 95 10.74 -15.79 19.31
C PRO A 95 9.27 -15.37 19.35
N LEU A 96 8.95 -14.43 20.24
CA LEU A 96 7.65 -13.77 20.25
C LEU A 96 7.38 -13.11 18.88
N TRP A 97 6.12 -13.18 18.42
CA TRP A 97 5.66 -12.67 17.12
C TRP A 97 6.27 -13.34 15.87
N GLN A 98 6.87 -14.52 16.01
CA GLN A 98 7.31 -15.36 14.89
C GLN A 98 6.37 -16.57 14.71
N THR A 99 6.34 -17.12 13.49
CA THR A 99 5.58 -18.34 13.20
C THR A 99 6.24 -19.56 13.81
N TRP A 100 5.43 -20.44 14.41
CA TRP A 100 5.88 -21.73 14.96
C TRP A 100 5.53 -22.92 14.05
N ILE A 101 4.83 -22.70 12.93
CA ILE A 101 4.34 -23.76 12.03
C ILE A 101 5.47 -24.62 11.44
N ASP A 102 6.62 -24.02 11.11
CA ASP A 102 7.74 -24.72 10.47
C ASP A 102 8.73 -25.34 11.47
N THR A 103 8.47 -25.25 12.77
CA THR A 103 9.39 -25.76 13.81
C THR A 103 9.16 -27.23 14.18
N GLY A 104 8.25 -27.90 13.50
CA GLY A 104 7.87 -29.29 13.76
C GLY A 104 7.01 -29.46 15.02
N ILE A 105 6.33 -30.60 15.11
CA ILE A 105 5.56 -30.97 16.30
C ILE A 105 6.53 -31.52 17.34
N ALA A 106 6.63 -30.87 18.50
CA ALA A 106 7.35 -31.41 19.64
C ALA A 106 6.52 -32.55 20.26
N LEU A 107 6.66 -33.78 19.75
CA LEU A 107 5.84 -34.94 20.13
C LEU A 107 5.91 -35.29 21.63
N ALA A 108 6.95 -34.84 22.35
CA ALA A 108 7.14 -35.09 23.77
C ALA A 108 6.69 -33.94 24.68
N ASP A 109 6.43 -32.73 24.14
CA ASP A 109 6.14 -31.55 24.95
C ASP A 109 4.66 -31.17 24.87
N LYS A 110 3.90 -31.65 25.86
CA LYS A 110 2.47 -31.38 25.95
C LYS A 110 2.17 -29.90 26.24
N ASP A 111 2.95 -29.25 27.10
CA ASP A 111 2.70 -27.86 27.51
C ASP A 111 2.94 -26.90 26.33
N LEU A 112 4.02 -27.10 25.57
CA LEU A 112 4.27 -26.35 24.36
C LEU A 112 3.14 -26.52 23.33
N ASN A 113 2.70 -27.76 23.10
CA ASN A 113 1.64 -28.04 22.13
C ASN A 113 0.31 -27.39 22.57
N GLU A 114 -0.02 -27.39 23.86
CA GLU A 114 -1.20 -26.68 24.38
C GLU A 114 -1.13 -25.17 24.14
N LYS A 115 0.03 -24.55 24.36
CA LYS A 115 0.24 -23.12 24.07
C LYS A 115 0.14 -22.79 22.59
N ARG A 116 0.71 -23.64 21.72
CA ARG A 116 0.57 -23.53 20.25
C ARG A 116 -0.88 -23.66 19.80
N ILE A 117 -1.64 -24.60 20.37
CA ILE A 117 -3.08 -24.73 20.12
C ILE A 117 -3.84 -23.47 20.56
N ASN A 118 -3.52 -22.91 21.74
CA ASN A 118 -4.17 -21.68 22.21
C ASN A 118 -3.82 -20.47 21.33
N SER A 119 -2.56 -20.34 20.93
CA SER A 119 -2.10 -19.36 19.93
C SER A 119 -2.87 -19.49 18.61
N PHE A 120 -3.05 -20.71 18.13
CA PHE A 120 -3.84 -20.98 16.92
C PHE A 120 -5.32 -20.61 17.08
N LYS A 121 -5.93 -20.83 18.25
CA LYS A 121 -7.33 -20.43 18.51
C LYS A 121 -7.55 -18.92 18.57
N THR A 122 -6.53 -18.17 18.99
CA THR A 122 -6.55 -16.70 18.99
C THR A 122 -6.20 -16.11 17.63
N TRP A 123 -5.81 -16.97 16.69
CA TRP A 123 -5.52 -16.60 15.33
C TRP A 123 -6.80 -16.71 14.51
N TRP A 124 -7.18 -15.59 13.85
CA TRP A 124 -8.42 -15.30 13.10
C TRP A 124 -9.75 -15.38 13.87
#